data_AF-A0A0M2VK81-F1
#
_entry.id   AF-A0A0M2VK81-F1
#
_cell.length_a   1.000
_cell.length_b   1.000
_cell.length_c   1.000
_cell.angle_alpha   90.00
_cell.angle_beta   90.00
_cell.angle_gamma   90.00
#
_symmetry.space_group_name_H-M   'P 1'
#
loop_
_entity.id
_entity.type
_entity.pdbx_description
1 polymer ?
#
loop_
_entity_poly.entity_id
_entity_poly.type
_entity_poly.pdbx_seq_one_letter_code
_entity_poly.pdbx_strand_id
1 'polypeptide(L)'
;MTQYSEVKKICDELQQAGKPVSLDYLLAKVSGAQASLVVHYQKWRNEQATRPPTVAESAFSEDFVSAFQRETQLHASKQLEQLNEQLLQSIQAEVKAAEHNQQIQKDLEQLQQKRSELEVSLAHQQQQLAVQSEKYSAVRNERDQALQHAKSQQQELADSKQLQEQQQMQLAQLQKELEIAATELQQRQQQLQQLQQEITANQSQLAESQQAATQSAEKLVALQQNYEQLQQQLDQQSQQLQQQLQQQSEQYTQQLTELESQLATASNEQQALQDKLSSALALEQQLQEKQQQNTQQLQQLEKLQAAAKKVAVEQQHSNNEIVELQTMLSEFENKLQQATKTEMQAVAQSRRLQLQLEQLQQAQQEGGEALADNSQQNDIIAERDKALQQVAELEALRMSLTEERDAALDQVAIEQKQLAKLHSQPRPDNNSEMEQTLVAQQQLVDEHKNALQSLGMEREAAQHDADLQRNLVTELQQQIEHLQQVQSEQGSDQPDMQQLVDQLRASNNMMKEQSSVTANHQAEQRETIKQLRDELQQQRDKMQEVLVDKNQWVKQKNQLEEQVSFVKSNATATIERLTRYREQAQEKIEKLEQKLREIQKDPAAKVY
;
A
#
# COMPACT_ATOMS: atom_id res chain seq x y z
N MET A 1 85.63 137.15 62.86
CA MET A 1 85.75 135.72 63.24
C MET A 1 85.42 135.63 64.72
N THR A 2 84.48 134.78 65.13
CA THR A 2 84.06 134.67 66.54
C THR A 2 85.16 134.09 67.41
N GLN A 3 85.58 134.83 68.44
CA GLN A 3 86.60 134.36 69.38
C GLN A 3 85.95 133.65 70.57
N TYR A 4 86.64 132.64 71.12
CA TYR A 4 86.16 131.86 72.26
C TYR A 4 85.84 132.74 73.49
N SER A 5 86.61 133.81 73.68
CA SER A 5 86.43 134.83 74.73
C SER A 5 85.07 135.53 74.69
N GLU A 6 84.56 135.86 73.50
CA GLU A 6 83.27 136.55 73.33
C GLU A 6 82.11 135.62 73.66
N VAL A 7 82.14 134.39 73.13
CA VAL A 7 81.14 133.36 73.40
C VAL A 7 81.14 133.02 74.90
N LYS A 8 82.31 132.79 75.49
CA LYS A 8 82.45 132.52 76.93
C LYS A 8 81.89 133.65 77.78
N LYS A 9 82.19 134.92 77.48
CA LYS A 9 81.67 136.06 78.25
C LYS A 9 80.15 136.12 78.23
N ILE A 10 79.51 135.89 77.08
CA ILE A 10 78.05 135.87 76.97
C ILE A 10 77.45 134.69 77.75
N CYS A 11 78.06 133.50 77.69
CA CYS A 11 77.62 132.35 78.48
C CYS A 11 77.76 132.57 80.00
N ASP A 12 78.90 133.13 80.44
CA ASP A 12 79.17 133.44 81.85
C ASP A 12 78.24 134.55 82.37
N GLU A 13 77.94 135.58 81.57
CA GLU A 13 76.95 136.63 81.90
C GLU A 13 75.52 136.06 82.02
N LEU A 14 75.11 135.16 81.12
CA LEU A 14 73.80 134.49 81.19
C LEU A 14 73.69 133.59 82.41
N GLN A 15 74.75 132.84 82.74
CA GLN A 15 74.83 131.97 83.91
C GLN A 15 74.76 132.79 85.21
N GLN A 16 75.48 133.91 85.31
CA GLN A 16 75.39 134.83 86.45
C GLN A 16 74.01 135.49 86.57
N ALA A 17 73.36 135.77 85.44
CA ALA A 17 71.98 136.29 85.41
C ALA A 17 70.90 135.23 85.64
N GLY A 18 71.26 133.98 85.95
CA GLY A 18 70.33 132.88 86.21
C GLY A 18 69.50 132.44 85.00
N LYS A 19 69.92 132.79 83.77
CA LYS A 19 69.17 132.49 82.54
C LYS A 19 69.73 131.23 81.85
N PRO A 20 68.87 130.39 81.25
CA PRO A 20 69.31 129.18 80.57
C PRO A 20 70.19 129.53 79.37
N VAL A 21 71.44 129.03 79.37
CA VAL A 21 72.40 129.25 78.29
C VAL A 21 72.11 128.29 77.15
N SER A 22 71.16 128.61 76.26
CA SER A 22 70.85 127.80 75.09
C SER A 22 71.77 128.14 73.90
N LEU A 23 72.05 127.12 73.07
CA LEU A 23 72.83 127.28 71.84
C LEU A 23 72.12 128.24 70.87
N ASP A 24 70.79 128.18 70.78
CA ASP A 24 69.99 129.02 69.88
C ASP A 24 70.07 130.52 70.24
N TYR A 25 70.13 130.85 71.53
CA TYR A 25 70.32 132.23 71.98
C TYR A 25 71.70 132.77 71.57
N LEU A 26 72.73 131.93 71.62
CA LEU A 26 74.08 132.30 71.17
C LEU A 26 74.14 132.46 69.64
N LEU A 27 73.51 131.54 68.89
CA LEU A 27 73.39 131.61 67.43
C LEU A 27 72.63 132.87 66.97
N ALA A 28 71.63 133.32 67.72
CA ALA A 28 70.86 134.53 67.42
C ALA A 28 71.60 135.85 67.77
N LYS A 29 72.59 135.81 68.68
CA LYS A 29 73.23 137.01 69.25
C LYS A 29 74.68 137.23 68.79
N VAL A 30 75.33 136.23 68.19
CA VAL A 30 76.76 136.27 67.85
C VAL A 30 76.99 135.97 66.37
N SER A 31 77.37 136.99 65.60
CA SER A 31 77.60 136.92 64.16
C SER A 31 78.84 136.09 63.78
N GLY A 32 78.65 134.79 63.52
CA GLY A 32 79.75 133.88 63.17
C GLY A 32 79.32 132.59 62.47
N ALA A 33 80.31 131.80 62.06
CA ALA A 33 80.07 130.49 61.47
C ALA A 33 79.56 129.52 62.55
N GLN A 34 78.37 128.95 62.34
CA GLN A 34 77.65 128.15 63.35
C GLN A 34 78.51 127.00 63.90
N ALA A 35 79.28 126.30 63.07
CA ALA A 35 80.15 125.21 63.49
C ALA A 35 81.20 125.66 64.53
N SER A 36 81.84 126.82 64.33
CA SER A 36 82.76 127.39 65.33
C SER A 36 82.05 127.79 66.61
N LEU A 37 80.80 128.28 66.52
CA LEU A 37 80.00 128.64 67.68
C LEU A 37 79.62 127.41 68.52
N VAL A 38 79.26 126.30 67.87
CA VAL A 38 78.99 125.00 68.52
C VAL A 38 80.23 124.48 69.24
N VAL A 39 81.40 124.51 68.60
CA VAL A 39 82.67 124.10 69.21
C VAL A 39 83.02 124.97 70.42
N HIS A 40 82.81 126.29 70.33
CA HIS A 40 83.04 127.21 71.46
C HIS A 40 82.02 127.00 72.60
N TYR A 41 80.74 126.75 72.29
CA TYR A 41 79.73 126.42 73.30
C TYR A 41 79.99 125.08 73.98
N GLN A 42 80.40 124.05 73.22
CA GLN A 42 80.85 122.77 73.79
C GLN A 42 82.08 122.94 74.68
N LYS A 43 83.08 123.75 74.25
CA LYS A 43 84.26 124.04 75.08
C LYS A 43 83.87 124.73 76.38
N TRP A 44 82.98 125.73 76.34
CA TRP A 44 82.47 126.38 77.54
C TRP A 44 81.71 125.41 78.45
N ARG A 45 80.83 124.58 77.88
CA ARG A 45 80.09 123.55 78.64
C ARG A 45 81.03 122.54 79.30
N ASN A 46 82.14 122.18 78.65
CA ASN A 46 83.17 121.31 79.21
C ASN A 46 84.02 122.02 80.29
N GLU A 47 84.30 123.31 80.16
CA GLU A 47 84.94 124.12 81.21
C GLU A 47 84.02 124.29 82.44
N GLN A 48 82.70 124.36 82.25
CA GLN A 48 81.75 124.35 83.36
C GLN A 48 81.63 122.95 84.00
N ALA A 49 81.67 121.88 83.21
CA ALA A 49 81.66 120.50 83.69
C ALA A 49 82.98 120.05 84.37
N THR A 50 84.09 120.77 84.14
CA THR A 50 85.39 120.56 84.83
C THR A 50 85.67 121.60 85.93
N ARG A 51 84.73 122.52 86.18
CA ARG A 51 84.74 123.39 87.36
C ARG A 51 84.42 122.50 88.59
N PRO A 52 85.23 122.53 89.67
CA PRO A 52 84.97 121.70 90.84
C PRO A 52 83.59 122.05 91.41
N PRO A 53 82.67 121.08 91.60
CA PRO A 53 81.31 121.36 91.98
C PRO A 53 81.26 121.92 93.40
N THR A 54 80.68 123.10 93.56
CA THR A 54 80.25 123.59 94.88
C THR A 54 79.24 122.60 95.43
N VAL A 55 79.52 122.02 96.60
CA VAL A 55 78.74 120.91 97.15
C VAL A 55 77.30 121.34 97.43
N ALA A 56 76.37 120.76 96.67
CA ALA A 56 74.94 120.76 96.96
C ALA A 56 74.53 119.30 97.16
N GLU A 57 74.51 118.84 98.40
CA GLU A 57 74.03 117.51 98.75
C GLU A 57 72.53 117.40 98.48
N SER A 58 72.19 116.77 97.36
CA SER A 58 70.84 116.31 97.05
C SER A 58 70.91 114.84 96.66
N ALA A 59 71.50 114.02 97.53
CA ALA A 59 71.20 112.61 97.54
C ALA A 59 69.67 112.45 97.66
N PHE A 60 69.07 111.62 96.80
CA PHE A 60 67.67 111.25 96.98
C PHE A 60 67.48 110.67 98.37
N SER A 61 66.43 111.07 99.09
CA SER A 61 66.20 110.56 100.44
C SER A 61 66.08 109.03 100.44
N GLU A 62 66.51 108.41 101.52
CA GLU A 62 66.41 106.95 101.70
C GLU A 62 64.93 106.49 101.57
N ASP A 63 63.99 107.33 102.00
CA ASP A 63 62.55 107.20 101.74
C ASP A 63 62.20 107.18 100.23
N PHE A 64 62.77 108.07 99.41
CA PHE A 64 62.51 108.11 97.96
C PHE A 64 63.05 106.85 97.28
N VAL A 65 64.27 106.42 97.64
CA VAL A 65 64.87 105.20 97.07
C VAL A 65 64.04 103.97 97.46
N SER A 66 63.57 103.91 98.72
CA SER A 66 62.71 102.84 99.23
C SER A 66 61.33 102.84 98.57
N ALA A 67 60.71 104.01 98.39
CA ALA A 67 59.43 104.17 97.71
C ALA A 67 59.53 103.78 96.23
N PHE A 68 60.57 104.23 95.53
CA PHE A 68 60.82 103.89 94.12
C PHE A 68 61.10 102.39 93.93
N GLN A 69 61.87 101.75 94.82
CA GLN A 69 62.07 100.29 94.80
C GLN A 69 60.75 99.54 95.02
N ARG A 70 59.93 99.98 95.99
CA ARG A 70 58.62 99.39 96.27
C ARG A 70 57.64 99.55 95.10
N GLU A 71 57.60 100.73 94.47
CA GLU A 71 56.73 101.00 93.32
C GLU A 71 57.21 100.25 92.06
N THR A 72 58.53 100.14 91.85
CA THR A 72 59.11 99.30 90.79
C THR A 72 58.78 97.82 91.00
N GLN A 73 58.84 97.32 92.24
CA GLN A 73 58.44 95.95 92.58
C GLN A 73 56.94 95.73 92.33
N LEU A 74 56.07 96.66 92.73
CA LEU A 74 54.62 96.60 92.48
C LEU A 74 54.28 96.66 90.99
N HIS A 75 55.01 97.46 90.20
CA HIS A 75 54.85 97.52 88.76
C HIS A 75 55.30 96.21 88.09
N ALA A 76 56.48 95.69 88.47
CA ALA A 76 57.00 94.43 87.97
C ALA A 76 56.12 93.23 88.34
N SER A 77 55.61 93.16 89.57
CA SER A 77 54.68 92.10 89.98
C SER A 77 53.36 92.18 89.22
N LYS A 78 52.81 93.39 89.02
CA LYS A 78 51.58 93.60 88.24
C LYS A 78 51.76 93.24 86.76
N GLN A 79 52.91 93.57 86.15
CA GLN A 79 53.20 93.16 84.77
C GLN A 79 53.39 91.64 84.66
N LEU A 80 54.02 91.00 85.64
CA LEU A 80 54.19 89.54 85.67
C LEU A 80 52.85 88.83 85.89
N GLU A 81 51.98 89.36 86.74
CA GLU A 81 50.61 88.89 86.95
C GLU A 81 49.77 89.00 85.67
N GLN A 82 49.78 90.16 84.99
CA GLN A 82 49.11 90.34 83.69
C GLN A 82 49.65 89.41 82.59
N LEU A 83 50.96 89.18 82.55
CA LEU A 83 51.57 88.23 81.60
C LEU A 83 51.16 86.78 81.90
N ASN A 84 51.03 86.43 83.19
CA ASN A 84 50.59 85.11 83.64
C ASN A 84 49.09 84.89 83.36
N GLU A 85 48.24 85.91 83.53
CA GLU A 85 46.83 85.87 83.10
C GLU A 85 46.71 85.65 81.59
N GLN A 86 47.49 86.38 80.78
CA GLN A 86 47.51 86.22 79.32
C GLN A 86 48.00 84.82 78.90
N LEU A 87 49.04 84.30 79.55
CA LEU A 87 49.53 82.95 79.31
C LEU A 87 48.47 81.89 79.67
N LEU A 88 47.78 82.03 80.82
CA LEU A 88 46.72 81.14 81.25
C LEU A 88 45.53 81.15 80.26
N GLN A 89 45.13 82.34 79.78
CA GLN A 89 44.09 82.48 78.76
C GLN A 89 44.51 81.86 77.41
N SER A 90 45.77 82.03 76.99
CA SER A 90 46.31 81.42 75.78
C SER A 90 46.30 79.89 75.87
N ILE A 91 46.77 79.32 76.98
CA ILE A 91 46.76 77.87 77.23
C ILE A 91 45.31 77.35 77.24
N GLN A 92 44.38 78.06 77.87
CA GLN A 92 42.97 77.63 77.87
C GLN A 92 42.32 77.71 76.48
N ALA A 93 42.72 78.67 75.64
CA ALA A 93 42.27 78.76 74.26
C ALA A 93 42.87 77.63 73.39
N GLU A 94 44.15 77.31 73.58
CA GLU A 94 44.85 76.22 72.89
C GLU A 94 44.26 74.85 73.25
N VAL A 95 43.98 74.58 74.54
CA VAL A 95 43.30 73.36 74.99
C VAL A 95 41.93 73.23 74.33
N LYS A 96 41.10 74.29 74.32
CA LYS A 96 39.79 74.27 73.64
C LYS A 96 39.91 74.06 72.13
N ALA A 97 40.94 74.59 71.49
CA ALA A 97 41.21 74.36 70.07
C ALA A 97 41.64 72.90 69.80
N ALA A 98 42.44 72.31 70.69
CA ALA A 98 42.82 70.90 70.62
C ALA A 98 41.63 69.96 70.84
N GLU A 99 40.78 70.23 71.83
CA GLU A 99 39.52 69.52 72.07
C GLU A 99 38.58 69.60 70.84
N HIS A 100 38.43 70.79 70.26
CA HIS A 100 37.59 70.99 69.08
C HIS A 100 38.16 70.27 67.83
N ASN A 101 39.47 70.32 67.62
CA ASN A 101 40.13 69.57 66.55
C ASN A 101 39.99 68.05 66.74
N GLN A 102 40.08 67.54 67.97
CA GLN A 102 39.83 66.12 68.26
C GLN A 102 38.37 65.74 67.99
N GLN A 103 37.41 66.62 68.25
CA GLN A 103 36.01 66.37 67.89
C GLN A 103 35.82 66.37 66.36
N ILE A 104 36.40 67.32 65.63
CA ILE A 104 36.37 67.35 64.16
C ILE A 104 36.97 66.08 63.57
N GLN A 105 38.06 65.54 64.15
CA GLN A 105 38.64 64.26 63.72
C GLN A 105 37.65 63.09 63.88
N LYS A 106 37.01 62.96 65.06
CA LYS A 106 35.98 61.94 65.31
C LYS A 106 34.76 62.09 64.39
N ASP A 107 34.34 63.32 64.12
CA ASP A 107 33.21 63.60 63.23
C ASP A 107 33.56 63.25 61.77
N LEU A 108 34.79 63.53 61.34
CA LEU A 108 35.31 63.12 60.02
C LEU A 108 35.42 61.59 59.89
N GLU A 109 35.90 60.88 60.91
CA GLU A 109 35.95 59.41 60.94
C GLU A 109 34.53 58.81 60.82
N GLN A 110 33.57 59.30 61.60
CA GLN A 110 32.17 58.86 61.51
C GLN A 110 31.53 59.19 60.16
N LEU A 111 31.84 60.33 59.56
CA LEU A 111 31.36 60.69 58.22
C LEU A 111 32.00 59.81 57.14
N GLN A 112 33.28 59.46 57.25
CA GLN A 112 33.94 58.53 56.33
C GLN A 112 33.36 57.11 56.44
N GLN A 113 33.11 56.62 57.65
CA GLN A 113 32.44 55.33 57.87
C GLN A 113 31.02 55.32 57.27
N LYS A 114 30.20 56.33 57.56
CA LYS A 114 28.86 56.45 56.95
C LYS A 114 28.90 56.56 55.43
N ARG A 115 29.95 57.18 54.87
CA ARG A 115 30.14 57.26 53.42
C ARG A 115 30.46 55.88 52.83
N SER A 116 31.33 55.09 53.44
CA SER A 116 31.64 53.73 52.96
C SER A 116 30.47 52.76 53.14
N GLU A 117 29.72 52.86 54.24
CA GLU A 117 28.47 52.12 54.44
C GLU A 117 27.43 52.41 53.34
N LEU A 118 27.26 53.70 52.97
CA LEU A 118 26.38 54.11 51.87
C LEU A 118 26.92 53.71 50.48
N GLU A 119 28.24 53.81 50.25
CA GLU A 119 28.89 53.35 49.01
C GLU A 119 28.68 51.85 48.79
N VAL A 120 28.87 51.02 49.82
CA VAL A 120 28.62 49.57 49.77
C VAL A 120 27.12 49.27 49.60
N SER A 121 26.24 49.97 50.32
CA SER A 121 24.78 49.80 50.17
C SER A 121 24.30 50.14 48.76
N LEU A 122 24.83 51.20 48.15
CA LEU A 122 24.47 51.63 46.79
C LEU A 122 25.03 50.66 45.74
N ALA A 123 26.26 50.18 45.90
CA ALA A 123 26.83 49.14 45.04
C ALA A 123 26.01 47.84 45.10
N HIS A 124 25.60 47.42 46.30
CA HIS A 124 24.74 46.26 46.48
C HIS A 124 23.35 46.44 45.84
N GLN A 125 22.75 47.63 45.96
CA GLN A 125 21.47 47.93 45.31
C GLN A 125 21.59 47.91 43.77
N GLN A 126 22.69 48.44 43.21
CA GLN A 126 22.96 48.34 41.77
C GLN A 126 23.14 46.88 41.32
N GLN A 127 23.84 46.05 42.10
CA GLN A 127 23.98 44.62 41.82
C GLN A 127 22.61 43.89 41.85
N GLN A 128 21.76 44.19 42.84
CA GLN A 128 20.40 43.62 42.90
C GLN A 128 19.57 44.00 41.67
N LEU A 129 19.64 45.26 41.22
CA LEU A 129 18.93 45.73 40.03
C LEU A 129 19.45 45.07 38.74
N ALA A 130 20.76 44.85 38.61
CA ALA A 130 21.35 44.10 37.50
C ALA A 130 20.82 42.66 37.45
N VAL A 131 20.86 41.93 38.58
CA VAL A 131 20.37 40.56 38.70
C VAL A 131 18.85 40.47 38.45
N GLN A 132 18.06 41.48 38.84
CA GLN A 132 16.64 41.55 38.48
C GLN A 132 16.44 41.77 36.97
N SER A 133 17.21 42.66 36.35
CA SER A 133 17.16 42.90 34.89
C SER A 133 17.46 41.63 34.09
N GLU A 134 18.51 40.90 34.48
CA GLU A 134 18.86 39.60 33.90
C GLU A 134 17.71 38.59 34.04
N LYS A 135 17.14 38.45 35.25
CA LYS A 135 15.98 37.56 35.48
C LYS A 135 14.76 37.93 34.63
N TYR A 136 14.44 39.22 34.49
CA TYR A 136 13.36 39.65 33.61
C TYR A 136 13.66 39.38 32.13
N SER A 137 14.93 39.45 31.71
CA SER A 137 15.34 39.07 30.35
C SER A 137 15.20 37.57 30.10
N ALA A 138 15.55 36.72 31.08
CA ALA A 138 15.43 35.26 30.99
C ALA A 138 13.96 34.83 30.87
N VAL A 139 13.11 35.28 31.79
CA VAL A 139 11.66 35.00 31.78
C VAL A 139 10.99 35.52 30.50
N ARG A 140 11.46 36.64 29.94
CA ARG A 140 11.00 37.10 28.63
C ARG A 140 11.40 36.15 27.49
N ASN A 141 12.65 35.68 27.48
CA ASN A 141 13.13 34.75 26.45
C ASN A 141 12.40 33.40 26.55
N GLU A 142 12.19 32.88 27.75
CA GLU A 142 11.39 31.67 28.03
C GLU A 142 9.95 31.82 27.52
N ARG A 143 9.29 32.95 27.82
CA ARG A 143 7.95 33.27 27.29
C ARG A 143 7.94 33.31 25.76
N ASP A 144 8.92 33.98 25.15
CA ASP A 144 8.97 34.17 23.69
C ASP A 144 9.28 32.84 22.97
N GLN A 145 10.07 31.95 23.58
CA GLN A 145 10.24 30.55 23.16
C GLN A 145 8.95 29.72 23.32
N ALA A 146 8.27 29.81 24.47
CA ALA A 146 7.02 29.09 24.72
C ALA A 146 5.91 29.49 23.74
N LEU A 147 5.82 30.77 23.39
CA LEU A 147 4.92 31.27 22.33
C LEU A 147 5.29 30.71 20.94
N GLN A 148 6.57 30.55 20.64
CA GLN A 148 7.03 29.94 19.38
C GLN A 148 6.70 28.44 19.33
N HIS A 149 6.90 27.69 20.42
CA HIS A 149 6.51 26.28 20.53
C HIS A 149 4.99 26.09 20.42
N ALA A 150 4.20 26.89 21.13
CA ALA A 150 2.74 26.85 21.04
C ALA A 150 2.24 27.13 19.61
N LYS A 151 2.90 28.03 18.88
CA LYS A 151 2.59 28.30 17.47
C LYS A 151 2.95 27.12 16.55
N SER A 152 4.08 26.43 16.79
CA SER A 152 4.45 25.22 16.04
C SER A 152 3.39 24.13 16.25
N GLN A 153 3.07 23.81 17.51
CA GLN A 153 2.05 22.81 17.86
C GLN A 153 0.67 23.16 17.30
N GLN A 154 0.29 24.43 17.27
CA GLN A 154 -0.98 24.86 16.67
C GLN A 154 -1.00 24.65 15.14
N GLN A 155 0.14 24.81 14.46
CA GLN A 155 0.26 24.55 13.03
C GLN A 155 0.27 23.04 12.74
N GLU A 156 1.03 22.25 13.51
CA GLU A 156 1.04 20.78 13.44
C GLU A 156 -0.37 20.19 13.66
N LEU A 157 -1.15 20.75 14.59
CA LEU A 157 -2.56 20.39 14.80
C LEU A 157 -3.47 20.74 13.60
N ALA A 158 -3.22 21.87 12.93
CA ALA A 158 -3.98 22.26 11.74
C ALA A 158 -3.66 21.33 10.55
N ASP A 159 -2.38 21.07 10.31
CA ASP A 159 -1.89 20.18 9.25
C ASP A 159 -2.38 18.74 9.49
N SER A 160 -2.32 18.25 10.73
CA SER A 160 -2.85 16.93 11.14
C SER A 160 -4.36 16.81 10.92
N LYS A 161 -5.14 17.85 11.26
CA LYS A 161 -6.59 17.89 11.03
C LYS A 161 -6.93 17.91 9.55
N GLN A 162 -6.19 18.65 8.73
CA GLN A 162 -6.36 18.65 7.26
C GLN A 162 -6.05 17.27 6.66
N LEU A 163 -5.00 16.60 7.14
CA LEU A 163 -4.68 15.22 6.74
C LEU A 163 -5.80 14.23 7.13
N GLN A 164 -6.37 14.37 8.33
CA GLN A 164 -7.49 13.55 8.79
C GLN A 164 -8.75 13.74 7.93
N GLU A 165 -9.08 14.97 7.54
CA GLU A 165 -10.19 15.27 6.63
C GLU A 165 -9.96 14.68 5.22
N GLN A 166 -8.72 14.72 4.73
CA GLN A 166 -8.35 14.10 3.46
C GLN A 166 -8.44 12.57 3.51
N GLN A 167 -8.02 11.94 4.62
CA GLN A 167 -8.17 10.50 4.84
C GLN A 167 -9.64 10.08 4.97
N GLN A 168 -10.48 10.85 5.66
CA GLN A 168 -11.93 10.60 5.68
C GLN A 168 -12.56 10.67 4.29
N MET A 169 -12.13 11.61 3.44
CA MET A 169 -12.60 11.70 2.06
C MET A 169 -12.21 10.47 1.23
N GLN A 170 -10.97 9.96 1.38
CA GLN A 170 -10.53 8.73 0.72
C GLN A 170 -11.29 7.49 1.23
N LEU A 171 -11.54 7.38 2.54
CA LEU A 171 -12.35 6.28 3.10
C LEU A 171 -13.78 6.31 2.58
N ALA A 172 -14.40 7.49 2.45
CA ALA A 172 -15.73 7.63 1.86
C ALA A 172 -15.77 7.27 0.36
N GLN A 173 -14.69 7.56 -0.40
CA GLN A 173 -14.56 7.11 -1.79
C GLN A 173 -14.44 5.58 -1.86
N LEU A 174 -13.55 4.97 -1.07
CA LEU A 174 -13.35 3.52 -1.02
C LEU A 174 -14.62 2.75 -0.58
N GLN A 175 -15.39 3.30 0.37
CA GLN A 175 -16.68 2.74 0.76
C GLN A 175 -17.69 2.75 -0.40
N LYS A 176 -17.74 3.83 -1.18
CA LYS A 176 -18.61 3.93 -2.36
C LYS A 176 -18.17 2.99 -3.48
N GLU A 177 -16.87 2.84 -3.71
CA GLU A 177 -16.33 1.86 -4.67
C GLU A 177 -16.66 0.42 -4.26
N LEU A 178 -16.57 0.10 -2.97
CA LEU A 178 -17.02 -1.20 -2.41
C LEU A 178 -18.52 -1.43 -2.58
N GLU A 179 -19.36 -0.42 -2.38
CA GLU A 179 -20.81 -0.52 -2.57
C GLU A 179 -21.19 -0.76 -4.04
N ILE A 180 -20.50 -0.09 -4.97
CA ILE A 180 -20.64 -0.33 -6.42
C ILE A 180 -20.20 -1.76 -6.76
N ALA A 181 -19.00 -2.18 -6.32
CA ALA A 181 -18.48 -3.52 -6.60
C ALA A 181 -19.35 -4.65 -6.00
N ALA A 182 -19.93 -4.44 -4.82
CA ALA A 182 -20.91 -5.37 -4.24
C ALA A 182 -22.19 -5.47 -5.07
N THR A 183 -22.67 -4.34 -5.60
CA THR A 183 -23.85 -4.28 -6.48
C THR A 183 -23.59 -4.99 -7.82
N GLU A 184 -22.43 -4.77 -8.44
CA GLU A 184 -22.01 -5.47 -9.67
C GLU A 184 -21.86 -6.97 -9.46
N LEU A 185 -21.29 -7.40 -8.32
CA LEU A 185 -21.16 -8.80 -7.95
C LEU A 185 -22.53 -9.47 -7.75
N GLN A 186 -23.49 -8.77 -7.15
CA GLN A 186 -24.87 -9.25 -7.02
C GLN A 186 -25.55 -9.39 -8.39
N GLN A 187 -25.34 -8.45 -9.33
CA GLN A 187 -25.85 -8.57 -10.71
C GLN A 187 -25.21 -9.75 -11.47
N ARG A 188 -23.88 -9.92 -11.40
CA ARG A 188 -23.18 -11.08 -11.96
C ARG A 188 -23.71 -12.40 -11.38
N GLN A 189 -24.02 -12.47 -10.07
CA GLN A 189 -24.64 -13.65 -9.46
C GLN A 189 -26.05 -13.94 -10.00
N GLN A 190 -26.88 -12.92 -10.22
CA GLN A 190 -28.20 -13.09 -10.83
C GLN A 190 -28.11 -13.58 -12.29
N GLN A 191 -27.19 -13.04 -13.09
CA GLN A 191 -26.93 -13.53 -14.45
C GLN A 191 -26.47 -15.00 -14.45
N LEU A 192 -25.57 -15.38 -13.54
CA LEU A 192 -25.12 -16.77 -13.41
C LEU A 192 -26.27 -17.72 -13.03
N GLN A 193 -27.19 -17.30 -12.17
CA GLN A 193 -28.40 -18.08 -11.86
C GLN A 193 -29.34 -18.22 -13.07
N GLN A 194 -29.51 -17.17 -13.88
CA GLN A 194 -30.30 -17.21 -15.11
C GLN A 194 -29.69 -18.16 -16.14
N LEU A 195 -28.40 -18.01 -16.44
CA LEU A 195 -27.65 -18.91 -17.34
C LEU A 195 -27.70 -20.38 -16.86
N GLN A 196 -27.63 -20.61 -15.54
CA GLN A 196 -27.71 -21.98 -15.01
C GLN A 196 -29.14 -22.56 -15.12
N GLN A 197 -30.19 -21.74 -15.08
CA GLN A 197 -31.56 -22.17 -15.40
C GLN A 197 -31.72 -22.49 -16.90
N GLU A 198 -31.17 -21.66 -17.80
CA GLU A 198 -31.18 -21.92 -19.25
C GLU A 198 -30.42 -23.20 -19.61
N ILE A 199 -29.23 -23.42 -19.04
CA ILE A 199 -28.47 -24.68 -19.21
C ILE A 199 -29.30 -25.88 -18.75
N THR A 200 -30.00 -25.77 -17.62
CA THR A 200 -30.87 -26.84 -17.10
C THR A 200 -32.07 -27.10 -18.03
N ALA A 201 -32.68 -26.06 -18.57
CA ALA A 201 -33.78 -26.17 -19.53
C ALA A 201 -33.33 -26.81 -20.86
N ASN A 202 -32.19 -26.37 -21.40
CA ASN A 202 -31.59 -26.91 -22.62
C ASN A 202 -31.17 -28.39 -22.44
N GLN A 203 -30.69 -28.78 -21.26
CA GLN A 203 -30.42 -30.19 -20.93
C GLN A 203 -31.71 -31.03 -20.91
N SER A 204 -32.82 -30.50 -20.40
CA SER A 204 -34.13 -31.19 -20.46
C SER A 204 -34.59 -31.39 -21.90
N GLN A 205 -34.55 -30.33 -22.73
CA GLN A 205 -34.93 -30.42 -24.14
C GLN A 205 -34.02 -31.37 -24.93
N LEU A 206 -32.72 -31.40 -24.63
CA LEU A 206 -31.79 -32.34 -25.26
C LEU A 206 -32.11 -33.80 -24.88
N ALA A 207 -32.47 -34.06 -23.63
CA ALA A 207 -32.89 -35.39 -23.17
C ALA A 207 -34.22 -35.83 -23.82
N GLU A 208 -35.21 -34.95 -23.90
CA GLU A 208 -36.48 -35.19 -24.60
C GLU A 208 -36.24 -35.47 -26.11
N SER A 209 -35.36 -34.69 -26.75
CA SER A 209 -34.97 -34.89 -28.16
C SER A 209 -34.24 -36.22 -28.38
N GLN A 210 -33.32 -36.61 -27.48
CA GLN A 210 -32.68 -37.92 -27.52
C GLN A 210 -33.67 -39.07 -27.30
N GLN A 211 -34.68 -38.90 -26.44
CA GLN A 211 -35.73 -39.89 -26.22
C GLN A 211 -36.68 -40.01 -27.44
N ALA A 212 -36.97 -38.90 -28.12
CA ALA A 212 -37.69 -38.91 -29.39
C ALA A 212 -36.89 -39.59 -30.52
N ALA A 213 -35.56 -39.38 -30.56
CA ALA A 213 -34.66 -40.00 -31.51
C ALA A 213 -34.49 -41.52 -31.28
N THR A 214 -34.42 -41.99 -30.03
CA THR A 214 -34.40 -43.43 -29.76
C THR A 214 -35.74 -44.08 -30.10
N GLN A 215 -36.88 -43.44 -29.79
CA GLN A 215 -38.19 -43.93 -30.23
C GLN A 215 -38.38 -43.94 -31.75
N SER A 216 -37.71 -43.07 -32.51
CA SER A 216 -37.74 -43.12 -33.99
C SER A 216 -36.83 -44.23 -34.52
N ALA A 217 -35.66 -44.45 -33.92
CA ALA A 217 -34.77 -45.57 -34.23
C ALA A 217 -35.44 -46.93 -33.95
N GLU A 218 -36.12 -47.10 -32.81
CA GLU A 218 -36.89 -48.30 -32.48
C GLU A 218 -37.99 -48.58 -33.51
N LYS A 219 -38.71 -47.54 -33.96
CA LYS A 219 -39.72 -47.66 -35.03
C LYS A 219 -39.11 -48.04 -36.38
N LEU A 220 -37.92 -47.52 -36.71
CA LEU A 220 -37.19 -47.89 -37.93
C LEU A 220 -36.73 -49.35 -37.88
N VAL A 221 -36.19 -49.82 -36.75
CA VAL A 221 -35.81 -51.24 -36.56
C VAL A 221 -37.05 -52.14 -36.65
N ALA A 222 -38.17 -51.77 -36.04
CA ALA A 222 -39.42 -52.53 -36.14
C ALA A 222 -39.97 -52.57 -37.58
N LEU A 223 -39.88 -51.47 -38.33
CA LEU A 223 -40.22 -51.42 -39.76
C LEU A 223 -39.29 -52.31 -40.60
N GLN A 224 -37.99 -52.29 -40.31
CA GLN A 224 -37.00 -53.10 -41.02
C GLN A 224 -37.20 -54.61 -40.76
N GLN A 225 -37.46 -55.01 -39.51
CA GLN A 225 -37.82 -56.41 -39.17
C GLN A 225 -39.12 -56.86 -39.84
N ASN A 226 -40.13 -55.98 -39.91
CA ASN A 226 -41.39 -56.28 -40.61
C ASN A 226 -41.17 -56.41 -42.13
N TYR A 227 -40.31 -55.58 -42.72
CA TYR A 227 -39.89 -55.71 -44.11
C TYR A 227 -39.14 -57.04 -44.37
N GLU A 228 -38.20 -57.42 -43.49
CA GLU A 228 -37.48 -58.71 -43.57
C GLU A 228 -38.44 -59.92 -43.44
N GLN A 229 -39.45 -59.85 -42.57
CA GLN A 229 -40.49 -60.89 -42.48
C GLN A 229 -41.35 -60.97 -43.75
N LEU A 230 -41.72 -59.83 -44.34
CA LEU A 230 -42.49 -59.79 -45.58
C LEU A 230 -41.67 -60.32 -46.77
N GLN A 231 -40.38 -59.99 -46.82
CA GLN A 231 -39.41 -60.51 -47.79
C GLN A 231 -39.31 -62.05 -47.67
N GLN A 232 -39.16 -62.59 -46.45
CA GLN A 232 -39.14 -64.04 -46.22
C GLN A 232 -40.45 -64.74 -46.62
N GLN A 233 -41.61 -64.12 -46.39
CA GLN A 233 -42.89 -64.67 -46.85
C GLN A 233 -42.98 -64.72 -48.39
N LEU A 234 -42.50 -63.68 -49.06
CA LEU A 234 -42.46 -63.62 -50.53
C LEU A 234 -41.52 -64.68 -51.11
N ASP A 235 -40.33 -64.85 -50.52
CA ASP A 235 -39.36 -65.88 -50.94
C ASP A 235 -39.90 -67.30 -50.72
N GLN A 236 -40.56 -67.56 -49.58
CA GLN A 236 -41.22 -68.85 -49.31
C GLN A 236 -42.36 -69.13 -50.30
N GLN A 237 -43.19 -68.13 -50.61
CA GLN A 237 -44.29 -68.27 -51.57
C GLN A 237 -43.75 -68.53 -53.00
N SER A 238 -42.66 -67.85 -53.38
CA SER A 238 -41.95 -68.08 -54.64
C SER A 238 -41.39 -69.50 -54.75
N GLN A 239 -40.73 -70.00 -53.69
CA GLN A 239 -40.23 -71.38 -53.66
C GLN A 239 -41.35 -72.43 -53.73
N GLN A 240 -42.49 -72.21 -53.05
CA GLN A 240 -43.66 -73.10 -53.17
C GLN A 240 -44.20 -73.14 -54.61
N LEU A 241 -44.34 -71.97 -55.26
CA LEU A 241 -44.81 -71.88 -56.64
C LEU A 241 -43.85 -72.59 -57.61
N GLN A 242 -42.54 -72.45 -57.39
CA GLN A 242 -41.50 -73.09 -58.20
C GLN A 242 -41.47 -74.61 -58.02
N GLN A 243 -41.63 -75.13 -56.79
CA GLN A 243 -41.80 -76.57 -56.55
C GLN A 243 -43.07 -77.12 -57.21
N GLN A 244 -44.18 -76.38 -57.17
CA GLN A 244 -45.45 -76.80 -57.77
C GLN A 244 -45.36 -76.87 -59.30
N LEU A 245 -44.69 -75.91 -59.93
CA LEU A 245 -44.34 -75.93 -61.36
C LEU A 245 -43.42 -77.10 -61.71
N GLN A 246 -42.41 -77.40 -60.88
CA GLN A 246 -41.51 -78.51 -61.12
C GLN A 246 -42.22 -79.87 -61.00
N GLN A 247 -43.11 -80.04 -60.03
CA GLN A 247 -43.93 -81.26 -59.90
C GLN A 247 -44.87 -81.46 -61.11
N GLN A 248 -45.45 -80.39 -61.67
CA GLN A 248 -46.20 -80.49 -62.93
C GLN A 248 -45.29 -80.88 -64.10
N SER A 249 -44.09 -80.29 -64.21
CA SER A 249 -43.10 -80.64 -65.24
C SER A 249 -42.73 -82.13 -65.19
N GLU A 250 -42.49 -82.67 -64.00
CA GLU A 250 -42.19 -84.10 -63.79
C GLU A 250 -43.40 -85.00 -64.14
N GLN A 251 -44.63 -84.60 -63.82
CA GLN A 251 -45.85 -85.33 -64.22
C GLN A 251 -46.06 -85.35 -65.74
N TYR A 252 -45.89 -84.21 -66.43
CA TYR A 252 -45.97 -84.17 -67.90
C TYR A 252 -44.87 -85.01 -68.56
N THR A 253 -43.65 -85.01 -67.98
CA THR A 253 -42.54 -85.84 -68.47
C THR A 253 -42.86 -87.33 -68.36
N GLN A 254 -43.43 -87.77 -67.22
CA GLN A 254 -43.83 -89.17 -67.03
C GLN A 254 -44.92 -89.60 -68.04
N GLN A 255 -45.92 -88.75 -68.28
CA GLN A 255 -46.97 -89.02 -69.28
C GLN A 255 -46.41 -89.15 -70.71
N LEU A 256 -45.40 -88.35 -71.07
CA LEU A 256 -44.73 -88.46 -72.37
C LEU A 256 -43.96 -89.79 -72.49
N THR A 257 -43.20 -90.18 -71.47
CA THR A 257 -42.48 -91.47 -71.47
C THR A 257 -43.43 -92.68 -71.53
N GLU A 258 -44.60 -92.59 -70.89
CA GLU A 258 -45.62 -93.65 -70.94
C GLU A 258 -46.27 -93.75 -72.34
N LEU A 259 -46.48 -92.62 -73.03
CA LEU A 259 -46.93 -92.59 -74.44
C LEU A 259 -45.87 -93.13 -75.41
N GLU A 260 -44.59 -92.79 -75.22
CA GLU A 260 -43.48 -93.34 -76.01
C GLU A 260 -43.37 -94.86 -75.84
N SER A 261 -43.57 -95.37 -74.63
CA SER A 261 -43.61 -96.81 -74.34
C SER A 261 -44.76 -97.51 -75.08
N GLN A 262 -45.96 -96.92 -75.09
CA GLN A 262 -47.12 -97.46 -75.81
C GLN A 262 -46.90 -97.51 -77.34
N LEU A 263 -46.29 -96.47 -77.91
CA LEU A 263 -45.88 -96.45 -79.33
C LEU A 263 -44.84 -97.53 -79.66
N ALA A 264 -43.87 -97.76 -78.77
CA ALA A 264 -42.88 -98.81 -78.93
C ALA A 264 -43.52 -100.22 -78.91
N THR A 265 -44.52 -100.48 -78.06
CA THR A 265 -45.27 -101.75 -78.10
C THR A 265 -46.05 -101.93 -79.40
N ALA A 266 -46.78 -100.92 -79.87
CA ALA A 266 -47.56 -101.01 -81.11
C ALA A 266 -46.68 -101.26 -82.35
N SER A 267 -45.50 -100.64 -82.41
CA SER A 267 -44.52 -100.85 -83.49
C SER A 267 -44.02 -102.30 -83.56
N ASN A 268 -43.76 -102.92 -82.41
CA ASN A 268 -43.32 -104.33 -82.34
C ASN A 268 -44.43 -105.31 -82.77
N GLU A 269 -45.70 -105.04 -82.44
CA GLU A 269 -46.83 -105.86 -82.91
C GLU A 269 -47.02 -105.77 -84.44
N GLN A 270 -46.83 -104.57 -85.02
CA GLN A 270 -46.89 -104.37 -86.47
C GLN A 270 -45.81 -105.18 -87.21
N GLN A 271 -44.57 -105.17 -86.71
CA GLN A 271 -43.47 -105.97 -87.29
C GLN A 271 -43.78 -107.48 -87.24
N ALA A 272 -44.30 -107.98 -86.12
CA ALA A 272 -44.65 -109.40 -85.94
C ALA A 272 -45.81 -109.90 -86.82
N LEU A 273 -46.64 -108.99 -87.35
CA LEU A 273 -47.64 -109.30 -88.38
C LEU A 273 -47.01 -109.36 -89.78
N GLN A 274 -46.03 -108.50 -90.06
CA GLN A 274 -45.38 -108.42 -91.37
C GLN A 274 -44.51 -109.66 -91.66
N ASP A 275 -43.85 -110.23 -90.65
CA ASP A 275 -43.09 -111.49 -90.77
C ASP A 275 -43.98 -112.74 -90.93
N LYS A 276 -45.24 -112.68 -90.51
CA LYS A 276 -46.22 -113.76 -90.80
C LYS A 276 -46.71 -113.71 -92.24
N LEU A 277 -46.81 -112.51 -92.82
CA LEU A 277 -47.26 -112.31 -94.21
C LEU A 277 -46.23 -112.85 -95.22
N SER A 278 -44.93 -112.63 -94.97
CA SER A 278 -43.85 -113.12 -95.84
C SER A 278 -43.76 -114.66 -95.85
N SER A 279 -43.98 -115.32 -94.70
CA SER A 279 -44.01 -116.78 -94.58
C SER A 279 -45.17 -117.43 -95.37
N ALA A 280 -46.32 -116.75 -95.49
CA ALA A 280 -47.45 -117.24 -96.28
C ALA A 280 -47.16 -117.22 -97.80
N LEU A 281 -46.58 -116.12 -98.30
CA LEU A 281 -46.23 -115.94 -99.72
C LEU A 281 -45.24 -117.01 -100.24
N ALA A 282 -44.30 -117.45 -99.39
CA ALA A 282 -43.32 -118.48 -99.75
C ALA A 282 -43.96 -119.86 -100.02
N LEU A 283 -45.05 -120.19 -99.34
CA LEU A 283 -45.79 -121.45 -99.55
C LEU A 283 -46.66 -121.42 -100.80
N GLU A 284 -47.17 -120.25 -101.19
CA GLU A 284 -48.00 -120.09 -102.39
C GLU A 284 -47.18 -120.25 -103.68
N GLN A 285 -45.92 -119.77 -103.71
CA GLN A 285 -45.02 -119.95 -104.85
C GLN A 285 -44.72 -121.43 -105.16
N GLN A 286 -44.44 -122.26 -104.15
CA GLN A 286 -44.16 -123.69 -104.37
C GLN A 286 -45.35 -124.46 -104.99
N LEU A 287 -46.58 -123.97 -104.80
CA LEU A 287 -47.78 -124.61 -105.33
C LEU A 287 -48.02 -124.25 -106.80
N GLN A 288 -47.62 -123.04 -107.23
CA GLN A 288 -47.68 -122.62 -108.63
C GLN A 288 -46.68 -123.35 -109.54
N GLU A 289 -45.43 -123.56 -109.10
CA GLU A 289 -44.42 -124.28 -109.90
C GLU A 289 -44.86 -125.72 -110.24
N LYS A 290 -45.51 -126.38 -109.27
CA LYS A 290 -46.11 -127.72 -109.45
C LYS A 290 -47.24 -127.76 -110.48
N GLN A 291 -48.00 -126.68 -110.67
CA GLN A 291 -49.04 -126.62 -111.70
C GLN A 291 -48.48 -126.28 -113.08
N GLN A 292 -47.51 -125.36 -113.19
CA GLN A 292 -46.96 -124.95 -114.49
C GLN A 292 -46.25 -126.09 -115.25
N GLN A 293 -45.54 -126.99 -114.56
CA GLN A 293 -44.92 -128.16 -115.21
C GLN A 293 -45.92 -129.09 -115.91
N ASN A 294 -47.16 -129.19 -115.42
CA ASN A 294 -48.20 -130.03 -116.02
C ASN A 294 -48.86 -129.35 -117.24
N THR A 295 -48.84 -128.00 -117.32
CA THR A 295 -49.32 -127.25 -118.48
C THR A 295 -48.32 -127.27 -119.64
N GLN A 296 -47.01 -127.20 -119.35
CA GLN A 296 -45.96 -127.11 -120.37
C GLN A 296 -45.78 -128.37 -121.23
N GLN A 297 -46.29 -129.54 -120.79
CA GLN A 297 -46.35 -130.74 -121.64
C GLN A 297 -47.51 -130.74 -122.65
N LEU A 298 -48.44 -129.77 -122.58
CA LEU A 298 -49.64 -129.71 -123.43
C LEU A 298 -49.62 -128.56 -124.46
N GLN A 299 -48.78 -127.54 -124.27
CA GLN A 299 -48.67 -126.37 -125.17
C GLN A 299 -47.43 -126.37 -126.08
N GLN A 300 -46.99 -127.57 -126.51
CA GLN A 300 -45.93 -127.71 -127.52
C GLN A 300 -46.44 -127.57 -128.99
N LEU A 301 -47.69 -127.14 -129.20
CA LEU A 301 -48.41 -127.26 -130.49
C LEU A 301 -48.81 -125.94 -131.19
N GLU A 302 -49.07 -124.85 -130.45
CA GLU A 302 -49.53 -123.57 -131.03
C GLU A 302 -48.74 -122.40 -130.43
N LYS A 303 -47.62 -121.97 -131.03
CA LYS A 303 -47.47 -121.11 -132.24
C LYS A 303 -47.61 -119.60 -131.98
N LEU A 304 -46.45 -118.94 -132.11
CA LEU A 304 -46.23 -117.65 -132.81
C LEU A 304 -46.74 -116.31 -132.20
N GLN A 305 -45.96 -115.25 -132.49
CA GLN A 305 -46.39 -113.88 -132.84
C GLN A 305 -46.48 -112.75 -131.76
N ALA A 306 -45.33 -112.08 -131.54
CA ALA A 306 -45.13 -110.61 -131.50
C ALA A 306 -45.42 -109.71 -130.25
N ALA A 307 -44.38 -109.49 -129.41
CA ALA A 307 -43.64 -108.22 -129.14
C ALA A 307 -44.21 -106.90 -128.48
N ALA A 308 -43.47 -106.40 -127.45
CA ALA A 308 -43.08 -104.97 -127.14
C ALA A 308 -44.09 -103.97 -126.43
N LYS A 309 -43.73 -102.86 -125.68
CA LYS A 309 -42.49 -102.25 -125.05
C LYS A 309 -42.75 -101.07 -124.00
N LYS A 310 -41.68 -100.45 -123.43
CA LYS A 310 -41.49 -99.36 -122.37
C LYS A 310 -41.44 -97.86 -122.88
N VAL A 311 -41.18 -96.72 -122.13
CA VAL A 311 -41.44 -96.10 -120.76
C VAL A 311 -40.51 -94.84 -120.48
N ALA A 312 -40.90 -93.77 -119.72
CA ALA A 312 -40.01 -92.65 -119.19
C ALA A 312 -40.68 -91.67 -118.13
N VAL A 313 -39.94 -90.72 -117.46
CA VAL A 313 -40.28 -89.94 -116.20
C VAL A 313 -39.44 -88.61 -115.97
N GLU A 314 -39.78 -87.70 -114.99
CA GLU A 314 -39.02 -86.52 -114.33
C GLU A 314 -38.83 -85.13 -115.08
N GLN A 315 -38.39 -83.92 -114.60
CA GLN A 315 -37.91 -83.15 -113.35
C GLN A 315 -37.91 -81.57 -113.66
N GLN A 316 -37.34 -80.52 -112.97
CA GLN A 316 -37.40 -79.90 -111.58
C GLN A 316 -36.60 -78.50 -111.41
N HIS A 317 -36.92 -77.59 -110.43
CA HIS A 317 -36.15 -76.40 -109.84
C HIS A 317 -35.87 -75.05 -110.64
N SER A 318 -35.39 -73.85 -110.15
CA SER A 318 -35.27 -73.07 -108.84
C SER A 318 -34.60 -71.61 -108.92
N ASN A 319 -34.66 -70.73 -107.85
CA ASN A 319 -33.78 -69.53 -107.46
C ASN A 319 -33.95 -68.10 -108.15
N ASN A 320 -33.44 -66.87 -107.76
CA ASN A 320 -32.60 -66.23 -106.67
C ASN A 320 -32.75 -64.63 -106.51
N GLU A 321 -32.00 -63.93 -105.59
CA GLU A 321 -31.93 -62.43 -105.28
C GLU A 321 -30.76 -61.58 -105.91
N ILE A 322 -30.77 -60.20 -105.86
CA ILE A 322 -29.73 -59.16 -106.27
C ILE A 322 -29.95 -57.77 -105.51
N VAL A 323 -29.17 -56.65 -105.61
CA VAL A 323 -27.95 -56.18 -104.84
C VAL A 323 -27.63 -54.63 -105.04
N GLU A 324 -27.17 -53.93 -103.96
CA GLU A 324 -26.38 -52.65 -103.76
C GLU A 324 -26.43 -51.33 -104.62
N LEU A 325 -26.36 -50.13 -103.95
CA LEU A 325 -25.18 -49.20 -103.86
C LEU A 325 -25.40 -47.78 -103.22
N GLN A 326 -24.38 -47.26 -102.48
CA GLN A 326 -23.91 -45.84 -102.27
C GLN A 326 -24.87 -44.72 -101.70
N THR A 327 -24.54 -43.90 -100.68
CA THR A 327 -23.40 -42.95 -100.53
C THR A 327 -23.29 -42.28 -99.12
N MET A 328 -22.06 -41.97 -98.64
CA MET A 328 -21.61 -41.05 -97.55
C MET A 328 -22.17 -41.11 -96.10
N LEU A 329 -21.27 -41.49 -95.16
CA LEU A 329 -20.75 -40.78 -93.95
C LEU A 329 -20.04 -41.86 -93.08
N SER A 330 -18.73 -41.85 -92.79
CA SER A 330 -17.95 -40.88 -91.97
C SER A 330 -18.49 -40.81 -90.52
N GLU A 331 -17.77 -41.23 -89.46
CA GLU A 331 -16.39 -41.74 -89.38
C GLU A 331 -16.13 -42.60 -88.10
N PHE A 332 -14.86 -42.73 -87.68
CA PHE A 332 -14.39 -43.32 -86.40
C PHE A 332 -14.45 -44.84 -86.18
N GLU A 333 -13.58 -45.60 -86.86
CA GLU A 333 -12.75 -46.56 -86.10
C GLU A 333 -11.32 -46.77 -86.65
N ASN A 334 -10.42 -45.84 -86.29
CA ASN A 334 -8.98 -46.07 -86.20
C ASN A 334 -8.45 -45.02 -85.20
N LYS A 335 -7.77 -45.35 -84.09
CA LYS A 335 -6.52 -46.13 -83.96
C LYS A 335 -5.44 -45.53 -84.88
N LEU A 336 -4.21 -45.25 -84.44
CA LEU A 336 -3.45 -45.99 -83.46
C LEU A 336 -2.29 -45.12 -82.88
N GLN A 337 -2.14 -45.16 -81.55
CA GLN A 337 -0.89 -44.97 -80.78
C GLN A 337 0.03 -43.76 -81.08
N GLN A 338 -0.02 -42.79 -80.18
CA GLN A 338 1.16 -42.42 -79.37
C GLN A 338 0.74 -42.41 -77.89
N ALA A 339 1.62 -42.62 -76.90
CA ALA A 339 2.84 -43.42 -76.87
C ALA A 339 3.15 -43.76 -75.40
N THR A 340 3.36 -45.04 -75.14
CA THR A 340 3.77 -45.66 -73.86
C THR A 340 4.82 -44.88 -73.05
N LYS A 341 4.52 -44.52 -71.78
CA LYS A 341 5.48 -44.67 -70.67
C LYS A 341 4.89 -44.59 -69.27
N THR A 342 5.59 -45.26 -68.33
CA THR A 342 5.52 -45.08 -66.87
C THR A 342 4.13 -45.35 -66.25
N GLU A 343 3.75 -46.61 -66.07
CA GLU A 343 4.06 -47.48 -64.90
C GLU A 343 2.88 -47.51 -63.90
N MET A 344 2.42 -48.70 -63.47
CA MET A 344 3.03 -49.50 -62.38
C MET A 344 3.15 -48.63 -61.11
N GLN A 345 2.00 -48.25 -60.54
CA GLN A 345 1.28 -49.02 -59.52
C GLN A 345 1.94 -48.84 -58.15
N ALA A 346 1.16 -48.34 -57.18
CA ALA A 346 1.64 -47.40 -56.16
C ALA A 346 1.97 -46.02 -56.79
N VAL A 347 1.87 -44.90 -56.08
CA VAL A 347 1.78 -44.78 -54.61
C VAL A 347 0.36 -44.49 -54.09
N ALA A 348 -0.48 -43.53 -54.48
CA ALA A 348 -0.32 -42.22 -55.14
C ALA A 348 0.18 -42.10 -56.60
N GLN A 349 -0.15 -43.05 -57.50
CA GLN A 349 -0.10 -42.84 -58.96
C GLN A 349 -1.22 -43.64 -59.67
N SER A 350 -1.25 -43.62 -61.01
CA SER A 350 -2.23 -44.33 -61.87
C SER A 350 -3.70 -43.86 -61.66
N ARG A 351 -4.04 -42.58 -61.82
CA ARG A 351 -4.01 -41.86 -63.13
C ARG A 351 -4.71 -42.59 -64.30
N ARG A 352 -5.49 -43.65 -64.03
CA ARG A 352 -5.99 -44.60 -65.05
C ARG A 352 -7.51 -44.56 -65.28
N LEU A 353 -8.31 -44.23 -64.25
CA LEU A 353 -9.78 -44.15 -64.37
C LEU A 353 -10.26 -42.76 -64.81
N GLN A 354 -9.48 -41.71 -64.55
CA GLN A 354 -9.79 -40.32 -64.90
C GLN A 354 -9.65 -40.00 -66.41
N LEU A 355 -9.44 -41.02 -67.25
CA LEU A 355 -9.31 -40.91 -68.72
C LEU A 355 -10.16 -41.96 -69.48
N GLN A 356 -11.04 -42.70 -68.81
CA GLN A 356 -12.03 -43.57 -69.48
C GLN A 356 -13.48 -43.04 -69.39
N LEU A 357 -13.79 -42.12 -68.46
CA LEU A 357 -15.06 -41.39 -68.47
C LEU A 357 -15.11 -40.35 -69.60
N GLU A 358 -13.96 -39.75 -69.92
CA GLU A 358 -13.78 -38.78 -71.03
C GLU A 358 -13.95 -39.41 -72.43
N GLN A 359 -14.19 -40.73 -72.52
CA GLN A 359 -14.44 -41.43 -73.78
C GLN A 359 -15.75 -42.25 -73.80
N LEU A 360 -16.66 -41.98 -72.84
CA LEU A 360 -18.03 -42.53 -72.83
C LEU A 360 -19.12 -41.44 -72.75
N GLN A 361 -18.74 -40.17 -72.82
CA GLN A 361 -19.67 -39.03 -72.69
C GLN A 361 -19.66 -38.06 -73.88
N GLN A 362 -19.21 -38.52 -75.06
CA GLN A 362 -19.36 -37.79 -76.33
C GLN A 362 -19.54 -38.72 -77.55
N ALA A 363 -20.32 -39.79 -77.40
CA ALA A 363 -20.73 -40.69 -78.49
C ALA A 363 -22.17 -41.25 -78.32
N GLN A 364 -22.98 -40.64 -77.48
CA GLN A 364 -24.45 -40.68 -77.56
C GLN A 364 -24.94 -39.22 -77.54
N GLN A 365 -26.00 -38.93 -78.30
CA GLN A 365 -26.69 -37.62 -78.41
C GLN A 365 -26.10 -36.55 -79.37
N GLU A 366 -25.75 -36.97 -80.60
CA GLU A 366 -26.33 -36.34 -81.80
C GLU A 366 -26.81 -37.49 -82.71
N GLY A 367 -28.02 -37.52 -83.28
CA GLY A 367 -29.27 -36.81 -82.95
C GLY A 367 -30.47 -37.77 -83.17
N GLY A 368 -31.73 -37.35 -83.10
CA GLY A 368 -32.25 -36.02 -82.79
C GLY A 368 -33.79 -35.98 -82.78
N GLU A 369 -34.32 -34.91 -82.20
CA GLU A 369 -35.62 -34.28 -82.46
C GLU A 369 -36.94 -35.09 -82.35
N ALA A 370 -37.73 -34.79 -81.31
CA ALA A 370 -39.10 -34.25 -81.48
C ALA A 370 -39.70 -33.65 -80.18
N LEU A 371 -39.93 -32.34 -80.19
CA LEU A 371 -41.05 -31.62 -79.56
C LEU A 371 -41.28 -31.70 -78.01
N ALA A 372 -40.78 -30.66 -77.33
CA ALA A 372 -41.43 -29.88 -76.26
C ALA A 372 -41.89 -30.54 -74.93
N ASP A 373 -41.25 -30.13 -73.82
CA ASP A 373 -41.84 -29.10 -72.93
C ASP A 373 -40.72 -28.26 -72.28
N ASN A 374 -41.02 -27.04 -71.80
CA ASN A 374 -40.04 -25.99 -71.51
C ASN A 374 -40.07 -25.49 -70.05
N SER A 375 -40.02 -26.42 -69.10
CA SER A 375 -40.15 -26.16 -67.66
C SER A 375 -38.94 -26.63 -66.83
N GLN A 376 -38.62 -27.92 -66.89
CA GLN A 376 -37.71 -28.58 -65.92
C GLN A 376 -36.24 -28.12 -65.97
N GLN A 377 -35.77 -27.54 -67.08
CA GLN A 377 -34.34 -27.18 -67.22
C GLN A 377 -33.95 -25.88 -66.49
N ASN A 378 -34.92 -25.01 -66.16
CA ASN A 378 -34.67 -23.84 -65.31
C ASN A 378 -34.59 -24.24 -63.83
N ASP A 379 -35.44 -25.16 -63.37
CA ASP A 379 -35.50 -25.57 -61.96
C ASP A 379 -34.20 -26.24 -61.50
N ILE A 380 -33.59 -27.09 -62.35
CA ILE A 380 -32.32 -27.78 -62.05
C ILE A 380 -31.14 -26.80 -61.94
N ILE A 381 -31.11 -25.75 -62.78
CA ILE A 381 -30.09 -24.70 -62.70
C ILE A 381 -30.31 -23.83 -61.45
N ALA A 382 -31.57 -23.52 -61.12
CA ALA A 382 -31.93 -22.79 -59.92
C ALA A 382 -31.60 -23.58 -58.63
N GLU A 383 -31.83 -24.90 -58.59
CA GLU A 383 -31.41 -25.74 -57.46
C GLU A 383 -29.88 -25.79 -57.31
N ARG A 384 -29.13 -25.92 -58.41
CA ARG A 384 -27.66 -25.90 -58.37
C ARG A 384 -27.14 -24.59 -57.77
N ASP A 385 -27.65 -23.45 -58.25
CA ASP A 385 -27.15 -22.14 -57.83
C ASP A 385 -27.62 -21.78 -56.41
N LYS A 386 -28.82 -22.24 -56.02
CA LYS A 386 -29.31 -22.16 -54.63
C LYS A 386 -28.50 -23.05 -53.67
N ALA A 387 -28.07 -24.23 -54.11
CA ALA A 387 -27.19 -25.10 -53.32
C ALA A 387 -25.79 -24.49 -53.16
N LEU A 388 -25.23 -23.89 -54.22
CA LEU A 388 -23.97 -23.14 -54.16
C LEU A 388 -24.07 -21.92 -53.24
N GLN A 389 -25.20 -21.21 -53.27
CA GLN A 389 -25.48 -20.09 -52.37
C GLN A 389 -25.61 -20.54 -50.90
N GLN A 390 -26.27 -21.67 -50.64
CA GLN A 390 -26.34 -22.27 -49.30
C GLN A 390 -24.97 -22.76 -48.80
N VAL A 391 -24.10 -23.27 -49.67
CA VAL A 391 -22.70 -23.59 -49.30
C VAL A 391 -21.92 -22.33 -48.94
N ALA A 392 -22.07 -21.24 -49.71
CA ALA A 392 -21.43 -19.97 -49.39
C ALA A 392 -21.95 -19.34 -48.07
N GLU A 393 -23.26 -19.44 -47.80
CA GLU A 393 -23.85 -19.01 -46.53
C GLU A 393 -23.36 -19.87 -45.35
N LEU A 394 -23.21 -21.19 -45.54
CA LEU A 394 -22.64 -22.09 -44.53
C LEU A 394 -21.14 -21.85 -44.30
N GLU A 395 -20.36 -21.52 -45.33
CA GLU A 395 -18.95 -21.14 -45.18
C GLU A 395 -18.80 -19.79 -44.45
N ALA A 396 -19.63 -18.80 -44.79
CA ALA A 396 -19.68 -17.52 -44.08
C ALA A 396 -20.10 -17.68 -42.60
N LEU A 397 -21.12 -18.49 -42.32
CA LEU A 397 -21.53 -18.82 -40.94
C LEU A 397 -20.41 -19.55 -40.19
N ARG A 398 -19.68 -20.44 -40.87
CA ARG A 398 -18.56 -21.18 -40.28
C ARG A 398 -17.36 -20.28 -39.98
N MET A 399 -17.08 -19.29 -40.83
CA MET A 399 -16.09 -18.24 -40.55
C MET A 399 -16.51 -17.39 -39.33
N SER A 400 -17.75 -16.92 -39.29
CA SER A 400 -18.33 -16.19 -38.15
C SER A 400 -18.19 -16.98 -36.84
N LEU A 401 -18.50 -18.29 -36.86
CA LEU A 401 -18.38 -19.15 -35.68
C LEU A 401 -16.92 -19.42 -35.27
N THR A 402 -15.94 -19.37 -36.18
CA THR A 402 -14.52 -19.36 -35.80
C THR A 402 -14.06 -18.02 -35.23
N GLU A 403 -14.55 -16.89 -35.75
CA GLU A 403 -14.24 -15.57 -35.18
C GLU A 403 -14.87 -15.40 -33.79
N GLU A 404 -16.12 -15.83 -33.59
CA GLU A 404 -16.74 -15.88 -32.25
C GLU A 404 -16.00 -16.83 -31.29
N ARG A 405 -15.56 -18.01 -31.76
CA ARG A 405 -14.77 -18.95 -30.95
C ARG A 405 -13.45 -18.32 -30.52
N ASP A 406 -12.73 -17.68 -31.44
CA ASP A 406 -11.39 -17.15 -31.16
C ASP A 406 -11.47 -15.85 -30.34
N ALA A 407 -12.48 -15.01 -30.57
CA ALA A 407 -12.83 -13.91 -29.67
C ALA A 407 -13.22 -14.41 -28.27
N ALA A 408 -13.97 -15.52 -28.14
CA ALA A 408 -14.30 -16.12 -26.85
C ALA A 408 -13.07 -16.71 -26.14
N LEU A 409 -12.11 -17.27 -26.89
CA LEU A 409 -10.84 -17.74 -26.33
C LEU A 409 -9.97 -16.58 -25.83
N ASP A 410 -9.90 -15.46 -26.56
CA ASP A 410 -9.26 -14.24 -26.06
C ASP A 410 -10.01 -13.63 -24.86
N GLN A 411 -11.35 -13.66 -24.85
CA GLN A 411 -12.17 -13.23 -23.72
C GLN A 411 -11.85 -14.06 -22.46
N VAL A 412 -11.75 -15.39 -22.59
CA VAL A 412 -11.37 -16.30 -21.50
C VAL A 412 -9.91 -16.08 -21.08
N ALA A 413 -9.00 -15.81 -22.01
CA ALA A 413 -7.61 -15.46 -21.69
C ALA A 413 -7.52 -14.14 -20.91
N ILE A 414 -8.37 -13.16 -21.24
CA ILE A 414 -8.50 -11.88 -20.51
C ILE A 414 -9.11 -12.11 -19.12
N GLU A 415 -10.20 -12.87 -18.99
CA GLU A 415 -10.81 -13.17 -17.69
C GLU A 415 -9.87 -14.00 -16.79
N GLN A 416 -9.11 -14.97 -17.31
CA GLN A 416 -8.06 -15.66 -16.55
C GLN A 416 -6.95 -14.69 -16.08
N LYS A 417 -6.56 -13.71 -16.91
CA LYS A 417 -5.55 -12.70 -16.58
C LYS A 417 -6.07 -11.65 -15.57
N GLN A 418 -7.39 -11.43 -15.52
CA GLN A 418 -8.05 -10.63 -14.49
C GLN A 418 -8.21 -11.43 -13.18
N LEU A 419 -8.57 -12.71 -13.23
CA LEU A 419 -8.62 -13.60 -12.06
C LEU A 419 -7.25 -13.77 -11.40
N ALA A 420 -6.16 -13.82 -12.18
CA ALA A 420 -4.79 -13.81 -11.68
C ALA A 420 -4.41 -12.49 -10.97
N LYS A 421 -4.94 -11.34 -11.41
CA LYS A 421 -4.81 -10.06 -10.70
C LYS A 421 -5.63 -10.03 -9.41
N LEU A 422 -6.87 -10.54 -9.43
CA LEU A 422 -7.73 -10.63 -8.25
C LEU A 422 -7.17 -11.55 -7.15
N HIS A 423 -6.36 -12.55 -7.51
CA HIS A 423 -5.66 -13.43 -6.56
C HIS A 423 -4.31 -12.90 -6.05
N SER A 424 -3.84 -11.74 -6.54
CA SER A 424 -2.54 -11.14 -6.13
C SER A 424 -2.67 -9.80 -5.42
N GLN A 425 -3.89 -9.35 -5.15
CA GLN A 425 -4.16 -8.17 -4.31
C GLN A 425 -4.32 -8.62 -2.84
N PRO A 426 -3.52 -8.10 -1.90
CA PRO A 426 -3.58 -8.56 -0.51
C PRO A 426 -4.92 -8.19 0.11
N ARG A 427 -5.55 -9.14 0.82
CA ARG A 427 -6.57 -8.79 1.81
C ARG A 427 -5.90 -7.90 2.86
N PRO A 428 -6.54 -6.82 3.31
CA PRO A 428 -6.16 -6.20 4.58
C PRO A 428 -6.53 -7.20 5.69
N ASP A 429 -5.53 -7.95 6.17
CA ASP A 429 -5.67 -8.72 7.40
C ASP A 429 -5.66 -7.71 8.56
N ASN A 430 -6.82 -7.10 8.81
CA ASN A 430 -7.08 -6.22 9.98
C ASN A 430 -6.68 -6.92 11.29
N ASN A 431 -6.72 -8.26 11.31
CA ASN A 431 -6.26 -9.09 12.42
C ASN A 431 -4.74 -9.00 12.61
N SER A 432 -3.98 -8.91 11.52
CA SER A 432 -2.51 -8.74 11.53
C SER A 432 -2.07 -7.31 11.84
N GLU A 433 -2.80 -6.29 11.39
CA GLU A 433 -2.54 -4.89 11.80
C GLU A 433 -2.85 -4.68 13.28
N MET A 434 -3.93 -5.30 13.78
CA MET A 434 -4.27 -5.33 15.20
C MET A 434 -3.26 -6.14 16.03
N GLU A 435 -2.70 -7.25 15.52
CA GLU A 435 -1.63 -7.98 16.20
C GLU A 435 -0.28 -7.24 16.17
N GLN A 436 0.06 -6.56 15.06
CA GLN A 436 1.25 -5.72 14.98
C GLN A 436 1.18 -4.52 15.94
N THR A 437 0.03 -3.85 16.03
CA THR A 437 -0.15 -2.74 17.00
C THR A 437 -0.15 -3.23 18.45
N LEU A 438 -0.68 -4.43 18.73
CA LEU A 438 -0.64 -5.02 20.08
C LEU A 438 0.77 -5.49 20.46
N VAL A 439 1.57 -6.03 19.51
CA VAL A 439 3.00 -6.33 19.71
C VAL A 439 3.82 -5.04 19.91
N ALA A 440 3.55 -3.98 19.14
CA ALA A 440 4.23 -2.70 19.30
C ALA A 440 3.92 -2.02 20.65
N GLN A 441 2.65 -2.09 21.12
CA GLN A 441 2.31 -1.67 22.48
C GLN A 441 3.00 -2.50 23.55
N GLN A 442 3.08 -3.82 23.39
CA GLN A 442 3.80 -4.69 24.33
C GLN A 442 5.30 -4.35 24.41
N GLN A 443 5.94 -4.04 23.28
CA GLN A 443 7.34 -3.60 23.24
C GLN A 443 7.53 -2.27 23.99
N LEU A 444 6.69 -1.26 23.72
CA LEU A 444 6.72 0.02 24.45
C LEU A 444 6.53 -0.17 25.96
N VAL A 445 5.58 -1.02 26.38
CA VAL A 445 5.34 -1.32 27.80
C VAL A 445 6.59 -1.91 28.48
N ASP A 446 7.31 -2.82 27.81
CA ASP A 446 8.54 -3.38 28.35
C ASP A 446 9.73 -2.41 28.30
N GLU A 447 9.82 -1.51 27.31
CA GLU A 447 10.80 -0.41 27.28
C GLU A 447 10.59 0.60 28.41
N HIS A 448 9.38 1.13 28.59
CA HIS A 448 9.05 2.05 29.69
C HIS A 448 9.27 1.41 31.08
N LYS A 449 9.00 0.11 31.21
CA LYS A 449 9.25 -0.69 32.43
C LYS A 449 10.74 -0.83 32.73
N ASN A 450 11.58 -1.07 31.71
CA ASN A 450 13.04 -1.11 31.87
C ASN A 450 13.61 0.26 32.25
N ALA A 451 13.11 1.35 31.63
CA ALA A 451 13.48 2.72 31.99
C ALA A 451 13.11 3.04 33.45
N LEU A 452 11.92 2.63 33.91
CA LEU A 452 11.48 2.77 35.30
C LEU A 452 12.34 1.98 36.30
N GLN A 453 12.89 0.82 35.92
CA GLN A 453 13.86 0.11 36.76
C GLN A 453 15.22 0.84 36.82
N SER A 454 15.70 1.37 35.69
CA SER A 454 16.94 2.16 35.65
C SER A 454 16.86 3.41 36.52
N LEU A 455 15.81 4.23 36.33
CA LEU A 455 15.55 5.42 37.14
C LEU A 455 15.30 5.09 38.62
N GLY A 456 14.73 3.91 38.91
CA GLY A 456 14.58 3.41 40.28
C GLY A 456 15.91 3.20 41.00
N MET A 457 16.87 2.54 40.33
CA MET A 457 18.22 2.30 40.85
C MET A 457 19.06 3.59 40.93
N GLU A 458 18.97 4.45 39.91
CA GLU A 458 19.67 5.75 39.88
C GLU A 458 19.20 6.67 41.01
N ARG A 459 17.89 6.72 41.28
CA ARG A 459 17.31 7.42 42.43
C ARG A 459 17.77 6.84 43.77
N GLU A 460 17.94 5.52 43.87
CA GLU A 460 18.39 4.88 45.12
C GLU A 460 19.87 5.17 45.40
N ALA A 461 20.72 5.23 44.37
CA ALA A 461 22.09 5.73 44.50
C ALA A 461 22.12 7.22 44.88
N ALA A 462 21.35 8.07 44.18
CA ALA A 462 21.27 9.50 44.47
C ALA A 462 20.68 9.81 45.87
N GLN A 463 19.85 8.93 46.43
CA GLN A 463 19.35 9.06 47.80
C GLN A 463 20.39 8.63 48.84
N HIS A 464 21.13 7.53 48.59
CA HIS A 464 22.26 7.12 49.43
C HIS A 464 23.33 8.22 49.54
N ASP A 465 23.69 8.84 48.42
CA ASP A 465 24.69 9.91 48.41
C ASP A 465 24.19 11.21 49.08
N ALA A 466 22.90 11.52 48.98
CA ALA A 466 22.29 12.62 49.73
C ALA A 466 22.31 12.38 51.25
N ASP A 467 22.07 11.14 51.70
CA ASP A 467 22.14 10.78 53.12
C ASP A 467 23.60 10.80 53.63
N LEU A 468 24.58 10.40 52.81
CA LEU A 468 26.02 10.59 53.10
C LEU A 468 26.38 12.08 53.24
N GLN A 469 25.98 12.93 52.29
CA GLN A 469 26.20 14.38 52.36
C GLN A 469 25.57 15.00 53.61
N ARG A 470 24.37 14.55 53.99
CA ARG A 470 23.63 15.02 55.17
C ARG A 470 24.33 14.65 56.48
N ASN A 471 24.91 13.45 56.56
CA ASN A 471 25.71 13.03 57.71
C ASN A 471 26.99 13.89 57.81
N LEU A 472 27.69 14.10 56.69
CA LEU A 472 28.90 14.94 56.64
C LEU A 472 28.61 16.42 56.99
N VAL A 473 27.48 16.99 56.55
CA VAL A 473 27.03 18.33 56.97
C VAL A 473 26.81 18.39 58.49
N THR A 474 26.27 17.34 59.08
CA THR A 474 26.01 17.27 60.52
C THR A 474 27.31 17.19 61.31
N GLU A 475 28.26 16.37 60.88
CA GLU A 475 29.59 16.23 61.49
C GLU A 475 30.41 17.52 61.39
N LEU A 476 30.45 18.16 60.21
CA LEU A 476 31.06 19.49 60.03
C LEU A 476 30.40 20.55 60.90
N GLN A 477 29.07 20.51 61.07
CA GLN A 477 28.37 21.49 61.89
C GLN A 477 28.66 21.30 63.40
N GLN A 478 28.85 20.06 63.86
CA GLN A 478 29.34 19.76 65.21
C GLN A 478 30.79 20.24 65.42
N GLN A 479 31.68 20.08 64.43
CA GLN A 479 33.04 20.65 64.50
C GLN A 479 33.01 22.18 64.57
N ILE A 480 32.12 22.84 63.81
CA ILE A 480 31.92 24.29 63.82
C ILE A 480 31.39 24.80 65.17
N GLU A 481 30.48 24.07 65.83
CA GLU A 481 30.04 24.38 67.20
C GLU A 481 31.17 24.20 68.22
N HIS A 482 31.89 23.07 68.16
CA HIS A 482 32.99 22.80 69.09
C HIS A 482 34.13 23.83 68.98
N LEU A 483 34.50 24.23 67.77
CA LEU A 483 35.51 25.28 67.55
C LEU A 483 35.06 26.64 68.09
N GLN A 484 33.81 27.06 67.85
CA GLN A 484 33.27 28.30 68.42
C GLN A 484 33.22 28.26 69.95
N GLN A 485 32.95 27.09 70.54
CA GLN A 485 32.94 26.92 71.99
C GLN A 485 34.36 27.08 72.57
N VAL A 486 35.37 26.42 71.99
CA VAL A 486 36.79 26.59 72.38
C VAL A 486 37.26 28.05 72.19
N GLN A 487 36.86 28.70 71.10
CA GLN A 487 37.17 30.11 70.82
C GLN A 487 36.57 31.04 71.90
N SER A 488 35.37 30.71 72.41
CA SER A 488 34.73 31.47 73.50
C SER A 488 35.36 31.23 74.88
N GLU A 489 36.05 30.10 75.09
CA GLU A 489 36.72 29.77 76.35
C GLU A 489 38.18 30.29 76.42
N GLN A 490 38.86 30.47 75.27
CA GLN A 490 40.28 30.86 75.23
C GLN A 490 40.54 32.36 74.99
N GLY A 491 39.53 33.13 74.58
CA GLY A 491 39.65 34.58 74.33
C GLY A 491 39.83 34.93 72.84
N SER A 492 39.50 36.18 72.50
CA SER A 492 39.19 36.65 71.14
C SER A 492 40.36 36.73 70.15
N ASP A 493 41.60 36.58 70.60
CA ASP A 493 42.73 37.27 69.96
C ASP A 493 43.50 36.43 68.92
N GLN A 494 42.91 35.32 68.44
CA GLN A 494 43.47 34.49 67.36
C GLN A 494 42.69 34.63 66.04
N PRO A 495 43.13 35.47 65.09
CA PRO A 495 42.42 35.67 63.82
C PRO A 495 42.42 34.43 62.92
N ASP A 496 43.45 33.57 63.01
CA ASP A 496 43.56 32.34 62.21
C ASP A 496 42.43 31.34 62.53
N MET A 497 42.03 31.26 63.82
CA MET A 497 40.90 30.40 64.23
C MET A 497 39.58 30.94 63.69
N GLN A 498 39.40 32.27 63.66
CA GLN A 498 38.23 32.92 63.06
C GLN A 498 38.14 32.63 61.56
N GLN A 499 39.26 32.73 60.82
CA GLN A 499 39.30 32.39 59.40
C GLN A 499 38.94 30.92 59.15
N LEU A 500 39.41 29.99 60.00
CA LEU A 500 39.03 28.57 59.90
C LEU A 500 37.54 28.35 60.16
N VAL A 501 36.96 29.00 61.18
CA VAL A 501 35.50 28.91 61.47
C VAL A 501 34.67 29.47 60.31
N ASP A 502 35.07 30.60 59.71
CA ASP A 502 34.33 31.18 58.58
C ASP A 502 34.54 30.39 57.27
N GLN A 503 35.71 29.77 57.05
CA GLN A 503 35.94 28.84 55.95
C GLN A 503 35.09 27.56 56.10
N LEU A 504 34.99 27.01 57.31
CA LEU A 504 34.13 25.87 57.60
C LEU A 504 32.64 26.22 57.46
N ARG A 505 32.21 27.42 57.88
CA ARG A 505 30.85 27.94 57.62
C ARG A 505 30.56 28.07 56.13
N ALA A 506 31.50 28.58 55.33
CA ALA A 506 31.36 28.67 53.88
C ALA A 506 31.24 27.28 53.23
N SER A 507 32.06 26.31 53.65
CA SER A 507 31.97 24.91 53.22
C SER A 507 30.63 24.26 53.60
N ASN A 508 30.15 24.49 54.83
CA ASN A 508 28.87 23.96 55.32
C ASN A 508 27.67 24.56 54.58
N ASN A 509 27.73 25.85 54.20
CA ASN A 509 26.73 26.48 53.34
C ASN A 509 26.75 25.90 51.92
N MET A 510 27.93 25.72 51.31
CA MET A 510 28.07 25.08 49.99
C MET A 510 27.51 23.66 49.98
N MET A 511 27.79 22.86 51.03
CA MET A 511 27.23 21.51 51.19
C MET A 511 25.71 21.52 51.37
N LYS A 512 25.14 22.52 52.06
CA LYS A 512 23.67 22.71 52.16
C LYS A 512 23.05 23.09 50.82
N GLU A 513 23.73 23.91 50.04
CA GLU A 513 23.30 24.29 48.69
C GLU A 513 23.34 23.08 47.73
N GLN A 514 24.41 22.28 47.76
CA GLN A 514 24.47 20.99 47.05
C GLN A 514 23.36 20.04 47.49
N SER A 515 23.15 19.87 48.81
CA SER A 515 22.08 19.01 49.33
C SER A 515 20.68 19.47 48.90
N SER A 516 20.46 20.78 48.79
CA SER A 516 19.23 21.39 48.24
C SER A 516 19.05 21.08 46.74
N VAL A 517 20.12 21.20 45.94
CA VAL A 517 20.11 20.83 44.51
C VAL A 517 19.83 19.34 44.33
N THR A 518 20.48 18.47 45.10
CA THR A 518 20.23 17.02 45.08
C THR A 518 18.79 16.69 45.50
N ALA A 519 18.23 17.38 46.50
CA ALA A 519 16.84 17.20 46.91
C ALA A 519 15.83 17.64 45.84
N ASN A 520 16.09 18.74 45.14
CA ASN A 520 15.28 19.18 44.00
C ASN A 520 15.36 18.18 42.84
N HIS A 521 16.55 17.70 42.48
CA HIS A 521 16.71 16.70 41.43
C HIS A 521 16.02 15.37 41.78
N GLN A 522 16.06 14.95 43.05
CA GLN A 522 15.27 13.81 43.51
C GLN A 522 13.75 14.07 43.47
N ALA A 523 13.28 15.32 43.54
CA ALA A 523 11.86 15.65 43.36
C ALA A 523 11.45 15.55 41.88
N GLU A 524 12.27 16.08 40.97
CA GLU A 524 12.13 15.93 39.52
C GLU A 524 12.08 14.44 39.12
N GLN A 525 13.06 13.64 39.57
CA GLN A 525 13.07 12.19 39.34
C GLN A 525 11.81 11.48 39.85
N ARG A 526 11.27 11.88 41.02
CA ARG A 526 10.02 11.33 41.56
C ARG A 526 8.82 11.70 40.69
N GLU A 527 8.81 12.90 40.10
CA GLU A 527 7.76 13.32 39.18
C GLU A 527 7.85 12.59 37.83
N THR A 528 9.03 12.45 37.23
CA THR A 528 9.24 11.64 36.01
C THR A 528 8.85 10.17 36.24
N ILE A 529 9.25 9.57 37.37
CA ILE A 529 8.86 8.21 37.76
C ILE A 529 7.33 8.09 37.95
N LYS A 530 6.65 9.16 38.39
CA LYS A 530 5.18 9.19 38.48
C LYS A 530 4.55 9.28 37.09
N GLN A 531 5.01 10.20 36.23
CA GLN A 531 4.51 10.37 34.86
C GLN A 531 4.62 9.05 34.07
N LEU A 532 5.77 8.38 34.09
CA LEU A 532 5.98 7.08 33.44
C LEU A 532 5.07 5.96 34.00
N ARG A 533 4.65 6.03 35.28
CA ARG A 533 3.68 5.08 35.86
C ARG A 533 2.25 5.38 35.42
N ASP A 534 1.88 6.66 35.39
CA ASP A 534 0.57 7.11 34.92
C ASP A 534 0.40 6.80 33.41
N GLU A 535 1.46 6.94 32.62
CA GLU A 535 1.52 6.51 31.20
C GLU A 535 1.43 4.99 31.02
N LEU A 536 2.22 4.20 31.77
CA LEU A 536 2.12 2.73 31.73
C LEU A 536 0.73 2.23 32.13
N GLN A 537 0.06 2.90 33.08
CA GLN A 537 -1.30 2.56 33.47
C GLN A 537 -2.29 2.89 32.33
N GLN A 538 -2.18 4.07 31.69
CA GLN A 538 -2.98 4.38 30.50
C GLN A 538 -2.75 3.41 29.33
N GLN A 539 -1.51 2.96 29.09
CA GLN A 539 -1.22 1.96 28.05
C GLN A 539 -1.86 0.61 28.40
N ARG A 540 -1.76 0.16 29.67
CA ARG A 540 -2.45 -1.05 30.15
C ARG A 540 -3.96 -0.95 29.95
N ASP A 541 -4.58 0.16 30.33
CA ASP A 541 -6.03 0.32 30.27
C ASP A 541 -6.54 0.37 28.81
N LYS A 542 -5.79 1.00 27.90
CA LYS A 542 -6.05 0.92 26.45
C LYS A 542 -5.91 -0.51 25.89
N MET A 543 -4.88 -1.26 26.31
CA MET A 543 -4.74 -2.66 25.91
C MET A 543 -5.88 -3.53 26.44
N GLN A 544 -6.35 -3.27 27.67
CA GLN A 544 -7.51 -3.93 28.28
C GLN A 544 -8.80 -3.63 27.49
N GLU A 545 -9.00 -2.39 27.05
CA GLU A 545 -10.11 -1.95 26.21
C GLU A 545 -10.10 -2.65 24.83
N VAL A 546 -8.96 -2.64 24.13
CA VAL A 546 -8.78 -3.36 22.85
C VAL A 546 -9.03 -4.87 23.00
N LEU A 547 -8.63 -5.48 24.12
CA LEU A 547 -8.93 -6.89 24.40
C LEU A 547 -10.42 -7.14 24.66
N VAL A 548 -11.13 -6.23 25.32
CA VAL A 548 -12.59 -6.31 25.48
C VAL A 548 -13.26 -6.22 24.11
N ASP A 549 -12.88 -5.26 23.27
CA ASP A 549 -13.47 -5.09 21.94
C ASP A 549 -13.16 -6.25 20.99
N LYS A 550 -11.94 -6.80 20.99
CA LYS A 550 -11.60 -8.03 20.24
C LYS A 550 -12.52 -9.19 20.67
N ASN A 551 -12.85 -9.30 21.96
CA ASN A 551 -13.81 -10.30 22.46
C ASN A 551 -15.27 -9.98 22.10
N GLN A 552 -15.67 -8.70 21.96
CA GLN A 552 -16.99 -8.33 21.45
C GLN A 552 -17.14 -8.68 19.96
N TRP A 553 -16.15 -8.31 19.14
CA TRP A 553 -16.12 -8.63 17.70
C TRP A 553 -16.14 -10.13 17.42
N VAL A 554 -15.39 -10.95 18.18
CA VAL A 554 -15.44 -12.41 18.06
C VAL A 554 -16.85 -12.95 18.40
N LYS A 555 -17.52 -12.44 19.43
CA LYS A 555 -18.90 -12.84 19.75
C LYS A 555 -19.89 -12.47 18.65
N GLN A 556 -19.83 -11.25 18.13
CA GLN A 556 -20.68 -10.80 17.03
C GLN A 556 -20.44 -11.63 15.75
N LYS A 557 -19.16 -11.89 15.42
CA LYS A 557 -18.79 -12.76 14.30
C LYS A 557 -19.41 -14.15 14.44
N ASN A 558 -19.25 -14.80 15.59
CA ASN A 558 -19.79 -16.14 15.82
C ASN A 558 -21.32 -16.16 15.70
N GLN A 559 -22.02 -15.14 16.22
CA GLN A 559 -23.48 -14.99 16.08
C GLN A 559 -23.91 -14.81 14.62
N LEU A 560 -23.13 -14.08 13.80
CA LEU A 560 -23.39 -13.95 12.36
C LEU A 560 -23.11 -15.25 11.61
N GLU A 561 -22.05 -15.99 11.96
CA GLU A 561 -21.76 -17.31 11.39
C GLU A 561 -22.85 -18.34 11.75
N GLU A 562 -23.39 -18.32 12.96
CA GLU A 562 -24.56 -19.11 13.37
C GLU A 562 -25.82 -18.72 12.58
N GLN A 563 -26.12 -17.43 12.43
CA GLN A 563 -27.26 -16.96 11.64
C GLN A 563 -27.14 -17.36 10.16
N VAL A 564 -25.97 -17.18 9.55
CA VAL A 564 -25.69 -17.60 8.17
C VAL A 564 -25.79 -19.13 8.02
N SER A 565 -25.34 -19.89 9.01
CA SER A 565 -25.49 -21.35 9.05
C SER A 565 -26.96 -21.78 9.13
N PHE A 566 -27.75 -21.13 10.00
CA PHE A 566 -29.18 -21.36 10.12
C PHE A 566 -29.94 -21.02 8.83
N VAL A 567 -29.65 -19.86 8.21
CA VAL A 567 -30.26 -19.47 6.92
C VAL A 567 -29.90 -20.44 5.81
N LYS A 568 -28.64 -20.90 5.74
CA LYS A 568 -28.21 -21.95 4.79
C LYS A 568 -28.97 -23.26 5.02
N SER A 569 -29.05 -23.74 6.26
CA SER A 569 -29.77 -24.96 6.61
C SER A 569 -31.26 -24.88 6.26
N ASN A 570 -31.90 -23.73 6.55
CA ASN A 570 -33.30 -23.47 6.23
C ASN A 570 -33.55 -23.40 4.71
N ALA A 571 -32.65 -22.75 3.97
CA ALA A 571 -32.69 -22.71 2.51
C ALA A 571 -32.55 -24.10 1.90
N THR A 572 -31.57 -24.91 2.34
CA THR A 572 -31.42 -26.31 1.90
C THR A 572 -32.67 -27.14 2.19
N ALA A 573 -33.21 -27.08 3.41
CA ALA A 573 -34.43 -27.81 3.78
C ALA A 573 -35.67 -27.34 2.99
N THR A 574 -35.71 -26.07 2.59
CA THR A 574 -36.76 -25.52 1.72
C THR A 574 -36.61 -25.99 0.29
N ILE A 575 -35.40 -26.00 -0.25
CA ILE A 575 -35.06 -26.56 -1.57
C ILE A 575 -35.42 -28.05 -1.62
N GLU A 576 -35.03 -28.85 -0.61
CA GLU A 576 -35.39 -30.27 -0.52
C GLU A 576 -36.92 -30.50 -0.55
N ARG A 577 -37.70 -29.67 0.15
CA ARG A 577 -39.17 -29.73 0.10
C ARG A 577 -39.71 -29.38 -1.28
N LEU A 578 -39.21 -28.32 -1.91
CA LEU A 578 -39.63 -27.90 -3.25
C LEU A 578 -39.29 -28.95 -4.31
N THR A 579 -38.12 -29.57 -4.22
CA THR A 579 -37.72 -30.71 -5.08
C THR A 579 -38.67 -31.89 -4.88
N ARG A 580 -38.96 -32.32 -3.64
CA ARG A 580 -39.92 -33.42 -3.39
C ARG A 580 -41.34 -33.10 -3.85
N TYR A 581 -41.80 -31.85 -3.72
CA TYR A 581 -43.11 -31.46 -4.27
C TYR A 581 -43.11 -31.45 -5.80
N ARG A 582 -42.02 -31.04 -6.45
CA ARG A 582 -41.85 -31.14 -7.91
C ARG A 582 -41.86 -32.59 -8.37
N GLU A 583 -41.12 -33.48 -7.71
CA GLU A 583 -41.10 -34.93 -7.98
C GLU A 583 -42.51 -35.52 -7.89
N GLN A 584 -43.23 -35.27 -6.78
CA GLN A 584 -44.61 -35.72 -6.61
C GLN A 584 -45.59 -35.13 -7.64
N ALA A 585 -45.36 -33.90 -8.09
CA ALA A 585 -46.17 -33.29 -9.15
C ALA A 585 -45.89 -33.94 -10.52
N GLN A 586 -44.63 -34.21 -10.87
CA GLN A 586 -44.25 -34.90 -12.10
C GLN A 586 -44.80 -36.34 -12.13
N GLU A 587 -44.64 -37.09 -11.04
CA GLU A 587 -45.21 -38.44 -10.89
C GLU A 587 -46.74 -38.46 -11.09
N LYS A 588 -47.42 -37.39 -10.63
CA LYS A 588 -48.88 -37.24 -10.76
C LYS A 588 -49.30 -36.80 -12.16
N ILE A 589 -48.47 -36.04 -12.87
CA ILE A 589 -48.65 -35.71 -14.29
C ILE A 589 -48.48 -36.97 -15.14
N GLU A 590 -47.42 -37.76 -14.97
CA GLU A 590 -47.24 -39.05 -15.66
C GLU A 590 -48.44 -39.98 -15.45
N LYS A 591 -48.93 -40.11 -14.21
CA LYS A 591 -50.10 -40.94 -13.88
C LYS A 591 -51.42 -40.42 -14.47
N LEU A 592 -51.50 -39.14 -14.84
CA LEU A 592 -52.64 -38.57 -15.57
C LEU A 592 -52.47 -38.71 -17.08
N GLU A 593 -51.26 -38.50 -17.62
CA GLU A 593 -50.94 -38.76 -19.03
C GLU A 593 -51.13 -40.23 -19.39
N GLN A 594 -50.70 -41.15 -18.53
CA GLN A 594 -50.88 -42.58 -18.76
C GLN A 594 -52.37 -42.94 -18.84
N LYS A 595 -53.21 -42.40 -17.93
CA LYS A 595 -54.67 -42.56 -17.99
C LYS A 595 -55.28 -41.91 -19.24
N LEU A 596 -54.79 -40.76 -19.68
CA LEU A 596 -55.22 -40.14 -20.93
C LEU A 596 -54.85 -40.99 -22.15
N ARG A 597 -53.65 -41.59 -22.17
CA ARG A 597 -53.21 -42.53 -23.21
C ARG A 597 -54.02 -43.83 -23.20
N GLU A 598 -54.44 -44.32 -22.02
CA GLU A 598 -55.34 -45.46 -21.86
C GLU A 598 -56.74 -45.13 -22.42
N ILE A 599 -57.34 -44.00 -22.02
CA ILE A 599 -58.64 -43.51 -22.52
C ILE A 599 -58.59 -43.23 -24.04
N GLN A 600 -57.45 -42.81 -24.59
CA GLN A 600 -57.27 -42.63 -26.03
C GLN A 600 -57.05 -43.95 -26.79
N LYS A 601 -56.54 -44.99 -26.14
CA LYS A 601 -56.33 -46.33 -26.73
C LYS A 601 -57.57 -47.22 -26.68
N ASP A 602 -58.57 -46.91 -25.86
CA ASP A 602 -59.85 -47.62 -25.85
C ASP A 602 -60.94 -46.84 -26.63
N PRO A 603 -61.13 -47.12 -27.93
CA PRO A 603 -62.18 -46.48 -28.72
C PRO A 603 -63.61 -46.91 -28.31
N ALA A 604 -63.79 -47.99 -27.53
CA ALA A 604 -65.12 -48.39 -27.06
C ALA A 604 -65.64 -47.45 -25.95
N ALA A 605 -64.74 -46.81 -25.20
CA ALA A 605 -65.08 -45.82 -24.16
C ALA A 605 -65.57 -44.46 -24.72
N LYS A 606 -65.58 -44.25 -26.04
CA LYS A 606 -66.06 -43.01 -26.70
C LYS A 606 -67.55 -43.00 -27.04
N VAL A 607 -68.32 -44.00 -26.60
CA VAL A 607 -69.77 -44.08 -26.85
C VAL A 607 -70.54 -44.29 -25.54
N TYR A 608 -70.51 -43.29 -24.66
CA TYR A 608 -71.55 -42.96 -23.68
C TYR A 608 -71.46 -41.49 -23.26
#